data_AF-A0A3P7N3U5-F1
#
_entry.id   AF-A0A3P7N3U5-F1
#
_cell.length_a   1.000
_cell.length_b   1.000
_cell.length_c   1.000
_cell.angle_alpha   90.00
_cell.angle_beta   90.00
_cell.angle_gamma   90.00
#
_symmetry.space_group_name_H-M   'P 1'
#
loop_
_entity.id
_entity.type
_entity.pdbx_description
1 polymer ?
#
loop_
_entity_poly.entity_id
_entity_poly.type
_entity_poly.pdbx_seq_one_letter_code
_entity_poly.pdbx_strand_id
1 'polypeptide(L)'
;MLNSIEMLRLDANTAFPVVHTGDEVVLLTYPHYTTATVQSVEFMSPPLQDGFLHIMTIIDPSSKPFAMFLVYNLPSVGYNRLPIPDTLQGLSGRASYVDNSTTVIRQDSYRSQYVVLVYRTNNPVLISQNQIFAGQGPDLMAGCTDVRCMVTNSVLGRELGQPLAGSIFHITTKQTLFQTVEIISDNLTQAASNVAGHLLIVFVASQFL
;
A
#
# COMPACT_ATOMS: atom_id res chain seq x y z
N MET A 1 -16.16 8.79 -8.53
CA MET A 1 -15.84 8.75 -7.08
C MET A 1 -16.46 7.50 -6.46
N LEU A 2 -15.82 6.96 -5.42
CA LEU A 2 -16.39 5.89 -4.61
C LEU A 2 -17.27 6.49 -3.51
N ASN A 3 -18.42 5.86 -3.25
CA ASN A 3 -19.27 6.16 -2.11
C ASN A 3 -18.65 5.58 -0.84
N SER A 4 -18.36 4.28 -0.86
CA SER A 4 -17.85 3.54 0.29
C SER A 4 -16.96 2.37 -0.14
N ILE A 5 -16.16 1.87 0.80
CA ILE A 5 -15.30 0.70 0.62
C ILE A 5 -15.53 -0.23 1.80
N GLU A 6 -15.77 -1.50 1.51
CA GLU A 6 -15.76 -2.56 2.50
C GLU A 6 -14.42 -3.26 2.44
N MET A 7 -13.80 -3.45 3.60
CA MET A 7 -12.51 -4.12 3.70
C MET A 7 -12.68 -5.43 4.48
N LEU A 8 -11.98 -6.46 4.06
CA LEU A 8 -11.83 -7.71 4.79
C LEU A 8 -10.40 -7.85 5.30
N ARG A 9 -10.27 -8.40 6.49
CA ARG A 9 -8.99 -8.71 7.12
C ARG A 9 -8.46 -10.05 6.60
N LEU A 10 -7.16 -10.26 6.78
CA LEU A 10 -6.57 -11.60 6.64
C LEU A 10 -6.93 -12.54 7.81
N ASP A 11 -7.37 -12.01 8.97
CA ASP A 11 -7.83 -12.81 10.11
C ASP A 11 -9.35 -12.75 10.30
N ALA A 12 -9.94 -13.85 10.80
CA ALA A 12 -11.39 -14.06 10.84
C ALA A 12 -12.11 -13.36 12.03
N ASN A 13 -11.39 -12.73 12.96
CA ASN A 13 -11.91 -12.39 14.30
C ASN A 13 -12.13 -10.89 14.54
N THR A 14 -11.89 -10.03 13.55
CA THR A 14 -12.02 -8.58 13.70
C THR A 14 -12.99 -8.03 12.66
N ALA A 15 -14.10 -7.43 13.11
CA ALA A 15 -14.98 -6.70 12.20
C ALA A 15 -14.31 -5.39 11.77
N PHE A 16 -14.26 -5.13 10.46
CA PHE A 16 -13.80 -3.85 9.92
C PHE A 16 -15.00 -3.02 9.46
N PRO A 17 -15.11 -1.74 9.85
CA PRO A 17 -16.24 -0.91 9.44
C PRO A 17 -16.18 -0.59 7.94
N VAL A 18 -17.32 -0.25 7.34
CA VAL A 18 -17.35 0.39 6.03
C VAL A 18 -16.62 1.73 6.12
N VAL A 19 -15.73 2.03 5.15
CA VAL A 19 -14.95 3.27 5.12
C VAL A 19 -15.30 4.15 3.94
N HIS A 20 -15.29 5.46 4.18
CA HIS A 20 -15.53 6.52 3.21
C HIS A 20 -14.24 7.31 2.95
N THR A 21 -14.28 8.16 1.93
CA THR A 21 -13.14 9.05 1.64
C THR A 21 -12.94 10.02 2.81
N GLY A 22 -11.72 10.09 3.32
CA GLY A 22 -11.32 10.95 4.43
C GLY A 22 -11.41 10.29 5.80
N ASP A 23 -11.97 9.08 5.91
CA ASP A 23 -12.11 8.40 7.19
C ASP A 23 -10.75 8.08 7.85
N GLU A 24 -10.77 8.04 9.18
CA GLU A 24 -9.68 7.56 10.02
C GLU A 24 -10.19 6.43 10.91
N VAL A 25 -9.68 5.22 10.67
CA VAL A 25 -10.08 4.01 11.39
C VAL A 25 -9.01 3.63 12.41
N VAL A 26 -9.39 3.47 13.67
CA VAL A 26 -8.46 3.15 14.76
C VAL A 26 -8.76 1.77 15.35
N LEU A 27 -7.80 0.86 15.28
CA LEU A 27 -7.95 -0.57 15.64
C LEU A 27 -6.94 -1.02 16.71
N LEU A 28 -6.71 -0.20 17.72
CA LEU A 28 -5.72 -0.45 18.78
C LEU A 28 -6.11 -1.60 19.73
N THR A 29 -7.38 -1.96 19.81
CA THR A 29 -7.90 -3.08 20.61
C THR A 29 -7.70 -4.44 19.96
N TYR A 30 -7.28 -4.48 18.69
CA TYR A 30 -7.06 -5.71 17.92
C TYR A 30 -5.56 -5.85 17.61
N PRO A 31 -4.75 -6.36 18.56
CA PRO A 31 -3.29 -6.32 18.47
C PRO A 31 -2.72 -7.20 17.36
N HIS A 32 -3.49 -8.15 16.82
CA HIS A 32 -3.10 -8.97 15.68
C HIS A 32 -3.50 -8.35 14.33
N TYR A 33 -4.05 -7.13 14.35
CA TYR A 33 -4.34 -6.42 13.11
C TYR A 33 -3.06 -5.94 12.44
N THR A 34 -2.85 -6.38 11.20
CA THR A 34 -1.71 -5.96 10.37
C THR A 34 -2.13 -5.19 9.12
N THR A 35 -3.08 -5.72 8.34
CA THR A 35 -3.56 -5.10 7.09
C THR A 35 -4.98 -5.56 6.76
N ALA A 36 -5.62 -4.85 5.83
CA ALA A 36 -6.89 -5.25 5.23
C ALA A 36 -6.84 -5.14 3.70
N THR A 37 -7.57 -6.02 3.04
CA THR A 37 -7.79 -6.02 1.59
C THR A 37 -9.20 -5.56 1.29
N VAL A 38 -9.41 -4.89 0.17
CA VAL A 38 -10.76 -4.52 -0.28
C VAL A 38 -11.62 -5.79 -0.47
N GLN A 39 -12.82 -5.79 0.08
CA GLN A 39 -13.84 -6.83 -0.11
C GLN A 39 -14.88 -6.39 -1.13
N SER A 40 -15.29 -5.13 -1.08
CA SER A 40 -16.16 -4.55 -2.09
C SER A 40 -15.95 -3.04 -2.16
N VAL A 41 -16.30 -2.47 -3.31
CA VAL A 41 -16.39 -1.03 -3.51
C VAL A 41 -17.79 -0.65 -3.91
N GLU A 42 -18.26 0.48 -3.41
CA GLU A 42 -19.52 1.10 -3.82
C GLU A 42 -19.22 2.40 -4.58
N PHE A 43 -19.77 2.54 -5.78
CA PHE A 43 -19.65 3.72 -6.62
C PHE A 43 -20.78 4.70 -6.35
N MET A 44 -20.49 6.00 -6.42
CA MET A 44 -21.54 7.02 -6.38
C MET A 44 -22.48 6.95 -7.60
N SER A 45 -21.96 6.45 -8.72
CA SER A 45 -22.68 6.24 -9.98
C SER A 45 -22.21 4.93 -10.61
N PRO A 46 -23.10 4.12 -11.20
CA PRO A 46 -22.70 2.83 -11.74
C PRO A 46 -21.66 2.99 -12.86
N PRO A 47 -20.64 2.13 -12.92
CA PRO A 47 -19.70 2.11 -14.03
C PRO A 47 -20.41 1.69 -15.31
N LEU A 48 -19.85 2.05 -16.47
CA LEU A 48 -20.34 1.54 -17.75
C LEU A 48 -20.28 0.01 -17.78
N GLN A 49 -21.35 -0.60 -18.29
CA GLN A 49 -21.39 -2.03 -18.58
C GLN A 49 -20.33 -2.41 -19.62
N ASP A 50 -20.01 -3.70 -19.64
CA ASP A 50 -18.99 -4.31 -20.48
C ASP A 50 -17.56 -3.89 -20.13
N GLY A 51 -16.60 -4.74 -20.52
CA GLY A 51 -15.19 -4.60 -20.19
C GLY A 51 -14.86 -5.07 -18.77
N PHE A 52 -13.79 -4.51 -18.22
CA PHE A 52 -13.17 -5.01 -17.00
C PHE A 52 -12.89 -3.87 -16.01
N LEU A 53 -13.09 -4.16 -14.73
CA LEU A 53 -12.77 -3.32 -13.60
C LEU A 53 -11.56 -3.88 -12.86
N HIS A 54 -10.70 -2.98 -12.39
CA HIS A 54 -9.50 -3.31 -11.64
C HIS A 54 -9.44 -2.44 -10.40
N ILE A 55 -9.18 -3.05 -9.26
CA ILE A 55 -9.11 -2.38 -7.96
C ILE A 55 -7.66 -2.44 -7.48
N MET A 56 -7.02 -1.28 -7.42
CA MET A 56 -5.67 -1.12 -6.89
C MET A 56 -5.74 -0.49 -5.51
N THR A 57 -5.24 -1.18 -4.49
CA THR A 57 -5.05 -0.67 -3.13
C THR A 57 -3.58 -0.41 -2.92
N ILE A 58 -3.22 0.82 -2.55
CA ILE A 58 -1.86 1.26 -2.29
C ILE A 58 -1.78 1.71 -0.83
N ILE A 59 -0.80 1.19 -0.10
CA ILE A 59 -0.53 1.56 1.29
C ILE A 59 0.75 2.39 1.32
N ASP A 60 0.65 3.58 1.91
CA ASP A 60 1.74 4.55 2.09
C ASP A 60 2.44 4.95 0.78
N PRO A 61 1.69 5.45 -0.24
CA PRO A 61 2.21 5.69 -1.60
C PRO A 61 3.34 6.74 -1.70
N SER A 62 3.48 7.59 -0.68
CA SER A 62 4.42 8.73 -0.69
C SER A 62 5.74 8.44 0.03
N SER A 63 5.91 7.25 0.60
CA SER A 63 7.06 6.89 1.42
C SER A 63 7.53 5.47 1.13
N LYS A 64 8.74 5.14 1.58
CA LYS A 64 9.15 3.74 1.75
C LYS A 64 9.15 3.41 3.24
N PRO A 65 8.74 2.20 3.64
CA PRO A 65 8.19 1.14 2.80
C PRO A 65 6.76 1.44 2.29
N PHE A 66 6.32 0.73 1.25
CA PHE A 66 4.95 0.82 0.70
C PHE A 66 4.48 -0.55 0.22
N ALA A 67 3.17 -0.71 0.04
CA ALA A 67 2.59 -1.93 -0.51
C ALA A 67 1.52 -1.63 -1.55
N MET A 68 1.32 -2.56 -2.47
CA MET A 68 0.28 -2.50 -3.49
C MET A 68 -0.38 -3.85 -3.68
N PHE A 69 -1.70 -3.83 -3.78
CA PHE A 69 -2.54 -4.99 -4.05
C PHE A 69 -3.45 -4.64 -5.21
N LEU A 70 -3.43 -5.46 -6.25
CA LEU A 70 -4.24 -5.29 -7.44
C LEU A 70 -5.14 -6.51 -7.61
N VAL A 71 -6.45 -6.28 -7.60
CA VAL A 71 -7.43 -7.24 -8.11
C VAL A 71 -7.82 -6.76 -9.50
N TYR A 72 -7.62 -7.60 -10.52
CA TYR A 72 -7.75 -7.20 -11.92
C TYR A 72 -8.69 -8.11 -12.69
N ASN A 73 -9.16 -7.61 -13.83
CA ASN A 73 -10.06 -8.29 -14.76
C ASN A 73 -11.39 -8.74 -14.13
N LEU A 74 -11.96 -7.96 -13.20
CA LEU A 74 -13.33 -8.21 -12.72
C LEU A 74 -14.33 -7.75 -13.79
N PRO A 75 -15.38 -8.52 -14.12
CA PRO A 75 -16.34 -8.11 -15.15
C PRO A 75 -17.13 -6.87 -14.74
N SER A 76 -17.23 -5.87 -15.63
CA SER A 76 -18.08 -4.69 -15.40
C SER A 76 -19.54 -5.01 -15.72
N VAL A 77 -20.33 -5.22 -14.67
CA VAL A 77 -21.77 -5.55 -14.77
C VAL A 77 -22.70 -4.34 -14.64
N GLY A 78 -22.15 -3.15 -14.47
CA GLY A 78 -22.91 -1.89 -14.38
C GLY A 78 -23.70 -1.70 -13.08
N TYR A 79 -23.34 -2.40 -12.01
CA TYR A 79 -23.92 -2.19 -10.68
C TYR A 79 -23.12 -1.18 -9.87
N ASN A 80 -23.80 -0.48 -8.95
CA ASN A 80 -23.17 0.46 -8.03
C ASN A 80 -22.24 -0.23 -7.03
N ARG A 81 -22.40 -1.53 -6.80
CA ARG A 81 -21.53 -2.29 -5.90
C ARG A 81 -20.77 -3.34 -6.70
N LEU A 82 -19.47 -3.35 -6.51
CA LEU A 82 -18.56 -4.36 -7.06
C LEU A 82 -18.00 -5.19 -5.91
N PRO A 83 -18.58 -6.36 -5.61
CA PRO A 83 -17.98 -7.31 -4.68
C PRO A 83 -16.75 -7.95 -5.32
N ILE A 84 -15.72 -8.18 -4.52
CA ILE A 84 -14.55 -8.98 -4.89
C ILE A 84 -14.82 -10.42 -4.46
N PRO A 85 -14.92 -11.37 -5.40
CA PRO A 85 -15.15 -12.77 -5.06
C PRO A 85 -13.97 -13.35 -4.28
N ASP A 86 -14.28 -14.23 -3.32
CA ASP A 86 -13.26 -14.99 -2.58
C ASP A 86 -12.44 -15.88 -3.53
N THR A 87 -13.13 -16.51 -4.48
CA THR A 87 -12.53 -17.31 -5.55
C THR A 87 -12.67 -16.57 -6.88
N LEU A 88 -11.54 -16.19 -7.47
CA LEU A 88 -11.51 -15.57 -8.79
C LEU A 88 -11.62 -16.62 -9.90
N GLN A 89 -12.30 -16.28 -10.99
CA GLN A 89 -12.55 -17.17 -12.12
C GLN A 89 -12.21 -16.48 -13.45
N GLY A 90 -11.99 -17.29 -14.50
CA GLY A 90 -11.72 -16.79 -15.84
C GLY A 90 -10.40 -16.00 -15.90
N LEU A 91 -10.48 -14.76 -16.38
CA LEU A 91 -9.32 -13.88 -16.54
C LEU A 91 -9.03 -13.02 -15.30
N SER A 92 -9.89 -13.08 -14.28
CA SER A 92 -9.72 -12.33 -13.03
C SER A 92 -8.52 -12.85 -12.24
N GLY A 93 -7.75 -11.95 -11.64
CA GLY A 93 -6.58 -12.33 -10.86
C GLY A 93 -6.23 -11.36 -9.74
N ARG A 94 -5.24 -11.75 -8.92
CA ARG A 94 -4.63 -10.88 -7.89
C ARG A 94 -3.13 -10.76 -8.14
N ALA A 95 -2.60 -9.58 -7.92
CA ALA A 95 -1.17 -9.29 -7.90
C ALA A 95 -0.86 -8.46 -6.65
N SER A 96 0.30 -8.68 -6.05
CA SER A 96 0.72 -7.95 -4.85
C SER A 96 2.20 -7.63 -4.91
N TYR A 97 2.55 -6.46 -4.39
CA TYR A 97 3.93 -6.04 -4.19
C TYR A 97 4.06 -5.40 -2.82
N VAL A 98 5.11 -5.77 -2.09
CA VAL A 98 5.44 -5.16 -0.79
C VAL A 98 6.91 -4.76 -0.84
N ASP A 99 7.17 -3.46 -0.82
CA ASP A 99 8.51 -2.93 -0.65
C ASP A 99 8.86 -2.99 0.84
N ASN A 100 9.77 -3.88 1.21
CA ASN A 100 10.39 -3.95 2.53
C ASN A 100 11.88 -3.55 2.47
N SER A 101 12.27 -2.74 1.48
CA SER A 101 13.67 -2.30 1.31
C SER A 101 14.12 -1.33 2.40
N THR A 102 13.16 -0.76 3.13
CA THR A 102 13.37 0.09 4.30
C THR A 102 12.51 -0.43 5.44
N THR A 103 12.98 -0.23 6.67
CA THR A 103 12.29 -0.66 7.88
C THR A 103 11.60 0.51 8.57
N VAL A 104 10.53 0.21 9.29
CA VAL A 104 9.81 1.17 10.13
C VAL A 104 10.33 1.07 11.56
N ILE A 105 10.46 2.20 12.26
CA ILE A 105 10.82 2.20 13.68
C ILE A 105 9.69 1.53 14.49
N ARG A 106 10.05 0.70 15.48
CA ARG A 106 9.08 0.12 16.40
C ARG A 106 8.32 1.21 17.18
N GLN A 107 7.00 1.20 17.12
CA GLN A 107 6.11 2.18 17.77
C GLN A 107 4.92 1.46 18.42
N ASP A 108 4.22 2.14 19.32
CA ASP A 108 3.00 1.61 19.97
C ASP A 108 1.81 1.52 19.01
N SER A 109 1.84 2.31 17.94
CA SER A 109 0.85 2.29 16.87
C SER A 109 1.43 2.79 15.56
N TYR A 110 0.87 2.32 14.45
CA TYR A 110 1.22 2.68 13.09
C TYR A 110 0.01 3.24 12.39
N ARG A 111 0.14 4.43 11.80
CA ARG A 111 -0.87 5.07 10.96
C ARG A 111 -0.44 4.98 9.51
N SER A 112 -1.21 4.25 8.70
CA SER A 112 -0.96 4.09 7.27
C SER A 112 -2.05 4.74 6.43
N GLN A 113 -1.66 5.35 5.31
CA GLN A 113 -2.55 5.88 4.30
C GLN A 113 -2.91 4.79 3.30
N TYR A 114 -4.21 4.58 3.10
CA TYR A 114 -4.75 3.68 2.10
C TYR A 114 -5.31 4.52 0.94
N VAL A 115 -4.84 4.23 -0.27
CA VAL A 115 -5.36 4.79 -1.51
C VAL A 115 -5.96 3.66 -2.32
N VAL A 116 -7.27 3.70 -2.54
CA VAL A 116 -7.98 2.71 -3.35
C VAL A 116 -8.40 3.37 -4.65
N LEU A 117 -7.94 2.83 -5.77
CA LEU A 117 -8.22 3.30 -7.13
C LEU A 117 -8.94 2.20 -7.91
N VAL A 118 -10.00 2.57 -8.63
CA VAL A 118 -10.72 1.68 -9.53
C VAL A 118 -10.50 2.14 -10.96
N TYR A 119 -10.01 1.25 -11.80
CA TYR A 119 -9.77 1.47 -13.22
C TYR A 119 -10.78 0.69 -14.04
N ARG A 120 -11.01 1.16 -15.27
CA ARG A 120 -11.82 0.46 -16.27
C ARG A 120 -11.04 0.30 -17.56
N THR A 121 -11.04 -0.91 -18.11
CA THR A 121 -10.48 -1.19 -19.44
C THR A 121 -11.52 -1.91 -20.30
N ASN A 122 -11.42 -1.77 -21.62
CA ASN A 122 -12.28 -2.51 -22.55
C ASN A 122 -11.79 -3.95 -22.75
N ASN A 123 -10.48 -4.15 -22.72
CA ASN A 123 -9.81 -5.45 -22.84
C ASN A 123 -9.23 -5.87 -21.49
N PRO A 124 -9.07 -7.18 -21.23
CA PRO A 124 -8.43 -7.65 -20.01
C PRO A 124 -6.96 -7.20 -20.00
N VAL A 125 -6.45 -6.83 -18.82
CA VAL A 125 -5.02 -6.57 -18.61
C VAL A 125 -4.29 -7.89 -18.43
N LEU A 126 -3.07 -7.96 -18.96
CA LEU A 126 -2.21 -9.13 -18.87
C LEU A 126 -1.03 -8.81 -17.96
N ILE A 127 -1.03 -9.37 -16.76
CA ILE A 127 0.10 -9.24 -15.84
C ILE A 127 1.01 -10.44 -16.05
N SER A 128 2.25 -10.17 -16.48
CA SER A 128 3.25 -11.20 -16.75
C SER A 128 3.47 -12.08 -15.51
N GLN A 129 3.18 -13.37 -15.65
CA GLN A 129 3.47 -14.39 -14.63
C GLN A 129 4.92 -14.88 -14.72
N ASN A 130 5.82 -14.16 -15.41
CA ASN A 130 7.20 -14.58 -15.62
C ASN A 130 8.03 -14.48 -14.33
N GLN A 131 7.72 -15.33 -13.35
CA GLN A 131 8.61 -15.97 -12.37
C GLN A 131 7.78 -16.82 -11.40
N ILE A 132 7.16 -17.90 -11.88
CA ILE A 132 6.65 -18.99 -11.02
C ILE A 132 7.84 -19.85 -10.55
N PHE A 133 8.84 -19.22 -9.94
CA PHE A 133 9.85 -19.91 -9.15
C PHE A 133 9.70 -19.41 -7.70
N ALA A 134 9.16 -20.29 -6.85
CA ALA A 134 9.11 -20.16 -5.39
C ALA A 134 8.55 -18.82 -4.85
N GLY A 135 7.22 -18.68 -4.86
CA GLY A 135 6.54 -17.71 -3.99
C GLY A 135 6.62 -16.24 -4.37
N GLN A 136 7.18 -15.91 -5.55
CA GLN A 136 7.12 -14.56 -6.10
C GLN A 136 5.87 -14.42 -6.98
N GLY A 137 4.98 -13.50 -6.59
CA GLY A 137 3.81 -13.15 -7.38
C GLY A 137 4.18 -12.50 -8.72
N PRO A 138 3.21 -12.26 -9.61
CA PRO A 138 3.47 -11.57 -10.88
C PRO A 138 4.13 -10.21 -10.63
N ASP A 139 5.10 -9.81 -11.48
CA ASP A 139 5.86 -8.56 -11.34
C ASP A 139 4.95 -7.34 -11.61
N LEU A 140 4.31 -6.87 -10.54
CA LEU A 140 3.42 -5.70 -10.54
C LEU A 140 4.19 -4.38 -10.76
N MET A 141 5.47 -4.34 -10.38
CA MET A 141 6.27 -3.11 -10.43
C MET A 141 6.98 -2.92 -11.76
N ALA A 142 7.24 -4.00 -12.52
CA ALA A 142 7.93 -3.95 -13.81
C ALA A 142 9.25 -3.15 -13.76
N GLY A 143 10.02 -3.33 -12.69
CA GLY A 143 11.28 -2.62 -12.45
C GLY A 143 11.18 -1.20 -11.87
N CYS A 144 9.98 -0.70 -11.59
CA CYS A 144 9.80 0.57 -10.88
C CYS A 144 10.13 0.47 -9.39
N THR A 145 10.70 1.55 -8.85
CA THR A 145 11.10 1.65 -7.43
C THR A 145 10.07 2.31 -6.53
N ASP A 146 9.05 2.94 -7.13
CA ASP A 146 7.99 3.67 -6.45
C ASP A 146 6.67 3.61 -7.24
N VAL A 147 5.59 3.94 -6.54
CA VAL A 147 4.22 3.90 -7.06
C VAL A 147 4.04 4.83 -8.26
N ARG A 148 4.68 6.01 -8.23
CA ARG A 148 4.55 7.00 -9.31
C ARG A 148 5.08 6.43 -10.61
N CYS A 149 6.29 5.86 -10.59
CA CYS A 149 6.87 5.18 -11.74
C CYS A 149 5.95 4.06 -12.23
N MET A 150 5.41 3.23 -11.33
CA MET A 150 4.53 2.12 -11.73
C MET A 150 3.29 2.66 -12.47
N VAL A 151 2.62 3.67 -11.94
CA VAL A 151 1.39 4.20 -12.54
C VAL A 151 1.68 4.94 -13.87
N THR A 152 2.79 5.66 -13.99
CA THR A 152 3.05 6.50 -15.17
C THR A 152 3.85 5.82 -16.28
N ASN A 153 4.79 4.93 -15.93
CA ASN A 153 5.81 4.44 -16.86
C ASN A 153 5.68 2.95 -17.16
N SER A 154 5.08 2.15 -16.26
CA SER A 154 4.91 0.72 -16.51
C SER A 154 3.93 0.45 -17.65
N VAL A 155 4.04 -0.73 -18.28
CA VAL A 155 3.06 -1.18 -19.28
C VAL A 155 1.67 -1.27 -18.65
N LEU A 156 1.58 -1.87 -17.46
CA LEU A 156 0.33 -2.00 -16.73
C LEU A 156 -0.31 -0.64 -16.39
N GLY A 157 0.48 0.31 -15.90
CA GLY A 157 -0.01 1.66 -15.59
C GLY A 157 -0.61 2.37 -16.81
N ARG A 158 0.03 2.20 -17.98
CA ARG A 158 -0.48 2.72 -19.25
C ARG A 158 -1.75 2.00 -19.74
N GLU A 159 -1.83 0.68 -19.56
CA GLU A 159 -3.03 -0.10 -19.91
C GLU A 159 -4.23 0.22 -19.00
N LEU A 160 -3.99 0.42 -17.71
CA LEU A 160 -5.02 0.82 -16.74
C LEU A 160 -5.54 2.24 -17.01
N GLY A 161 -4.68 3.14 -17.49
CA GLY A 161 -5.05 4.50 -17.83
C GLY A 161 -5.44 5.34 -16.60
N GLN A 162 -6.45 6.22 -16.77
CA GLN A 162 -6.93 7.05 -15.67
C GLN A 162 -7.91 6.25 -14.78
N PRO A 163 -7.81 6.34 -13.44
CA PRO A 163 -8.80 5.72 -12.57
C PRO A 163 -10.18 6.35 -12.78
N LEU A 164 -11.20 5.49 -12.89
CA LEU A 164 -12.61 5.86 -12.94
C LEU A 164 -13.09 6.44 -11.60
N ALA A 165 -12.58 5.89 -10.51
CA ALA A 165 -12.93 6.30 -9.16
C ALA A 165 -11.75 6.06 -8.21
N GLY A 166 -11.75 6.75 -7.09
CA GLY A 166 -10.82 6.48 -6.01
C GLY A 166 -11.33 7.00 -4.67
N SER A 167 -10.65 6.59 -3.62
CA SER A 167 -10.85 7.01 -2.23
C SER A 167 -9.50 6.98 -1.51
N ILE A 168 -9.38 7.81 -0.48
CA ILE A 168 -8.23 7.86 0.41
C ILE A 168 -8.75 7.84 1.84
N PHE A 169 -8.20 7.00 2.69
CA PHE A 169 -8.51 6.93 4.12
C PHE A 169 -7.27 6.47 4.90
N HIS A 170 -7.34 6.52 6.22
CA HIS A 170 -6.23 6.13 7.09
C HIS A 170 -6.64 5.01 8.04
N ILE A 171 -5.70 4.11 8.32
CA ILE A 171 -5.87 3.08 9.34
C ILE A 171 -4.74 3.18 10.36
N THR A 172 -5.09 3.26 11.64
CA THR A 172 -4.18 3.28 12.78
C THR A 172 -4.31 1.97 13.57
N THR A 173 -3.20 1.25 13.74
CA THR A 173 -3.20 -0.13 14.25
C THR A 173 -1.97 -0.40 15.13
N LYS A 174 -1.95 -1.51 15.89
CA LYS A 174 -0.79 -1.88 16.71
C LYS A 174 0.36 -2.55 15.95
N GLN A 175 0.09 -3.12 14.77
CA GLN A 175 1.11 -3.81 13.98
C GLN A 175 1.10 -3.29 12.56
N THR A 176 2.26 -3.23 11.93
CA THR A 176 2.40 -2.90 10.52
C THR A 176 2.72 -4.14 9.70
N LEU A 177 2.32 -4.15 8.43
CA LEU A 177 2.73 -5.17 7.46
C LEU A 177 4.22 -5.06 7.08
N PHE A 178 4.85 -3.94 7.42
CA PHE A 178 6.24 -3.68 7.08
C PHE A 178 7.19 -4.19 8.16
N GLN A 179 8.43 -4.46 7.77
CA GLN A 179 9.45 -4.86 8.73
C GLN A 179 9.75 -3.73 9.72
N THR A 180 9.80 -4.08 11.00
CA THR A 180 10.09 -3.12 12.09
C THR A 180 11.46 -3.34 12.69
N VAL A 181 12.13 -2.26 13.08
CA VAL A 181 13.39 -2.30 13.84
C VAL A 181 13.25 -1.60 15.19
N GLU A 182 13.89 -2.15 16.21
CA GLU A 182 14.02 -1.48 17.51
C GLU A 182 15.15 -0.45 17.44
N ILE A 183 14.90 0.75 17.93
CA ILE A 183 15.98 1.69 18.22
C ILE A 183 16.54 1.28 19.58
N ILE A 184 17.66 0.57 19.59
CA ILE A 184 18.45 0.41 20.81
C ILE A 184 19.14 1.75 21.04
N SER A 185 18.82 2.40 22.16
CA SER A 185 19.33 3.71 22.58
C SER A 185 20.86 3.76 22.84
N ASP A 186 21.61 2.72 22.51
CA ASP A 186 23.06 2.62 22.76
C ASP A 186 23.92 3.37 21.73
N ASN A 187 23.34 3.86 20.62
CA ASN A 187 24.07 4.62 19.59
C ASN A 187 23.89 6.15 19.65
N LEU A 188 23.07 6.67 20.58
CA LEU A 188 22.95 8.12 20.77
C LEU A 188 24.06 8.72 21.65
N THR A 189 24.83 7.90 22.37
CA THR A 189 25.98 8.35 23.19
C THR A 189 27.31 8.34 22.44
N GLN A 190 27.47 7.60 21.34
CA GLN A 190 28.71 7.64 20.53
C GLN A 190 28.74 8.81 19.52
N ALA A 191 27.59 9.33 19.10
CA ALA A 191 27.54 10.54 18.26
C ALA A 191 27.82 11.82 19.05
N ALA A 192 27.51 11.85 20.36
CA ALA A 192 27.77 13.00 21.23
C ALA A 192 29.26 13.12 21.64
N SER A 193 30.01 12.02 21.69
CA SER A 193 31.45 12.07 22.04
C SER A 193 32.35 12.55 20.89
N ASN A 194 31.93 12.34 19.64
CA ASN A 194 32.74 12.74 18.48
C ASN A 194 32.61 14.23 18.12
N VAL A 195 31.52 14.89 18.54
CA VAL A 195 31.36 16.35 18.33
C VAL A 195 32.11 17.15 19.41
N ALA A 196 32.23 16.63 20.64
CA ALA A 196 33.03 17.27 21.69
C ALA A 196 34.55 17.19 21.44
N GLY A 197 35.03 16.11 20.82
CA GLY A 197 36.45 15.93 20.49
C GLY A 197 36.98 16.89 19.42
N HIS A 198 36.14 17.27 18.45
CA HIS A 198 36.56 18.18 17.38
C HIS A 198 36.50 19.67 17.77
N LEU A 199 35.74 20.04 18.80
CA LEU A 199 35.70 21.42 19.31
C LEU A 199 36.91 21.78 20.20
N LEU A 200 37.53 20.79 20.84
CA LEU A 200 38.73 21.01 21.69
C LEU A 200 40.02 21.19 20.88
N ILE A 201 40.14 20.54 19.70
CA ILE A 201 41.34 20.67 18.86
C ILE A 201 41.41 22.04 18.17
N VAL A 202 40.27 22.66 17.88
CA VAL A 202 40.24 24.00 17.26
C VAL A 202 40.63 25.10 18.26
N PHE A 203 40.34 24.94 19.56
CA PHE A 203 40.74 25.94 20.55
C PHE A 203 42.24 25.93 20.87
N VAL A 204 42.89 24.77 20.90
CA VAL A 204 44.35 24.68 21.20
C VAL A 204 45.20 25.18 20.02
N ALA A 205 44.74 25.03 18.77
CA ALA A 205 45.47 25.51 17.59
C ALA A 205 45.42 27.05 17.43
N SER A 206 44.48 27.75 18.09
CA SER A 206 44.33 29.21 17.99
C SER A 206 45.15 30.02 19.00
N GLN A 207 45.93 29.37 19.88
CA GLN A 207 46.82 30.05 20.84
C GLN A 207 48.31 29.95 20.49
N PHE A 208 48.67 29.44 19.31
CA PHE A 208 50.06 29.30 18.86
C PHE A 208 50.35 29.90 17.47
N LEU A 209 49.60 30.92 17.05
CA LEU A 209 49.91 31.73 15.87
C LEU A 209 49.77 33.22 16.17
#